data_AF-A0A955G094-F1
#
_entry.id   AF-A0A955G094-F1
#
_cell.length_a   1.000
_cell.length_b   1.000
_cell.length_c   1.000
_cell.angle_alpha   90.00
_cell.angle_beta   90.00
_cell.angle_gamma   90.00
#
_symmetry.space_group_name_H-M   'P 1'
#
loop_
_entity.id
_entity.type
_entity.pdbx_description
1 polymer ?
#
loop_
_entity_poly.entity_id
_entity_poly.type
_entity_poly.pdbx_seq_one_letter_code
_entity_poly.pdbx_strand_id
1 'polypeptide(L)'
;MDTNDYKAKIGTLIQESRQNRGLTQIQLAKALGTSQSAINRIEKGGQNISLEMIARISDVLSHDIMTLNKSSKINFRVHGGTKLSGSIETKTSKNAAVALLCASLLNKGKTTLRHVARIEEVNRIIEVLQSIGVKVRWLGDDGDLEITPPKKLDLASMDVAAAKRTRTIIMFLGPLLHQYYSFRLPYAGGCNLGKRTVEPHMSGLKHFGLDVEAKPSTDYYQATVAKKPISNKAIVLTERGDTVTENVIMAAALYDGTTTIRNASPNYMVQDLCFYLQKLGVKIDGIGTTVLRIT
;
A
#
# COMPACT_ATOMS: atom_id res chain seq x y z
N MET A 1 32.45 -0.36 -26.47
CA MET A 1 31.18 -0.50 -27.20
C MET A 1 31.31 0.31 -28.46
N ASP A 2 31.26 -0.35 -29.62
CA ASP A 2 31.51 0.29 -30.90
C ASP A 2 30.42 1.32 -31.19
N THR A 3 30.78 2.60 -31.32
CA THR A 3 29.85 3.72 -31.47
C THR A 3 28.99 3.64 -32.74
N ASN A 4 29.32 2.76 -33.67
CA ASN A 4 28.50 2.50 -34.86
C ASN A 4 27.33 1.55 -34.58
N ASP A 5 27.44 0.65 -33.59
CA ASP A 5 26.44 -0.38 -33.31
C ASP A 5 25.14 0.21 -32.70
N TYR A 6 25.25 1.22 -31.84
CA TYR A 6 24.06 1.81 -31.20
C TYR A 6 23.22 2.66 -32.18
N LYS A 7 23.86 3.35 -33.13
CA LYS A 7 23.14 4.20 -34.10
C LYS A 7 22.34 3.36 -35.09
N ALA A 8 22.90 2.23 -35.51
CA ALA A 8 22.21 1.26 -36.35
C ALA A 8 20.96 0.71 -35.63
N LYS A 9 21.10 0.30 -34.36
CA LYS A 9 19.99 -0.20 -33.53
C LYS A 9 18.86 0.81 -33.36
N ILE A 10 19.19 2.08 -33.06
CA ILE A 10 18.20 3.16 -32.97
C ILE A 10 17.52 3.40 -34.33
N GLY A 11 18.29 3.41 -35.41
CA GLY A 11 17.78 3.56 -36.77
C GLY A 11 16.78 2.48 -37.15
N THR A 12 17.08 1.21 -36.85
CA THR A 12 16.18 0.07 -37.07
C THR A 12 14.88 0.21 -36.28
N LEU A 13 14.95 0.56 -34.99
CA LEU A 13 13.76 0.77 -34.16
C LEU A 13 12.85 1.89 -34.68
N ILE A 14 13.43 3.00 -35.14
CA ILE A 14 12.68 4.11 -35.76
C ILE A 14 12.00 3.64 -37.05
N GLN A 15 12.71 2.88 -37.88
CA GLN A 15 12.19 2.34 -39.14
C GLN A 15 11.01 1.40 -38.90
N GLU A 16 11.17 0.44 -37.99
CA GLU A 16 10.12 -0.53 -37.63
C GLU A 16 8.90 0.17 -37.04
N SER A 17 9.10 1.11 -36.11
CA SER A 17 8.02 1.89 -35.48
C SER A 17 7.25 2.73 -36.50
N ARG A 18 7.95 3.34 -37.46
CA ARG A 18 7.34 4.10 -38.55
C ARG A 18 6.51 3.20 -39.46
N GLN A 19 7.05 2.04 -39.83
CA GLN A 19 6.35 1.06 -40.68
C GLN A 19 5.11 0.49 -39.98
N ASN A 20 5.19 0.19 -38.69
CA ASN A 20 4.04 -0.26 -37.88
C ASN A 20 2.91 0.76 -37.84
N ARG A 21 3.23 2.06 -37.96
CA ARG A 21 2.24 3.14 -38.07
C ARG A 21 1.78 3.43 -39.50
N GLY A 22 2.26 2.69 -40.50
CA GLY A 22 1.92 2.92 -41.91
C GLY A 22 2.43 4.24 -42.47
N LEU A 23 3.41 4.88 -41.83
CA LEU A 23 3.94 6.17 -42.25
C LEU A 23 5.06 6.00 -43.28
N THR A 24 5.05 6.80 -44.33
CA THR A 24 6.21 6.96 -45.23
C THR A 24 7.28 7.85 -44.59
N GLN A 25 8.54 7.72 -45.04
CA GLN A 25 9.62 8.60 -44.57
C GLN A 25 9.31 10.09 -44.84
N ILE A 26 8.59 10.41 -45.92
CA ILE A 26 8.16 11.77 -46.26
C ILE A 26 7.17 12.31 -45.24
N GLN A 27 6.19 11.50 -44.83
CA GLN A 27 5.19 11.89 -43.83
C GLN A 27 5.82 12.09 -42.44
N LEU A 28 6.75 11.21 -42.04
CA LEU A 28 7.50 11.38 -40.80
C LEU A 28 8.37 12.64 -40.85
N ALA A 29 9.05 12.89 -41.97
CA ALA A 29 9.87 14.09 -42.17
C ALA A 29 9.03 15.38 -42.05
N LYS A 30 7.85 15.40 -42.68
CA LYS A 30 6.91 16.53 -42.61
C LYS A 30 6.44 16.79 -41.16
N ALA A 31 6.09 15.74 -40.41
CA ALA A 31 5.66 15.86 -39.02
C ALA A 31 6.79 16.38 -38.10
N LEU A 32 8.04 16.06 -38.43
CA LEU A 32 9.22 16.49 -37.66
C LEU A 32 9.83 17.80 -38.16
N GLY A 33 9.26 18.44 -39.19
CA GLY A 33 9.83 19.65 -39.78
C GLY A 33 11.27 19.44 -40.30
N THR A 34 11.55 18.26 -40.86
CA THR A 34 12.86 17.88 -41.41
C THR A 34 12.71 17.32 -42.83
N SER A 35 13.82 16.90 -43.46
CA SER A 35 13.81 16.35 -44.82
C SER A 35 13.70 14.81 -44.84
N GLN A 36 13.11 14.24 -45.90
CA GLN A 36 13.06 12.79 -46.08
C GLN A 36 14.47 12.17 -46.13
N SER A 37 15.44 12.88 -46.71
CA SER A 37 16.83 12.43 -46.73
C SER A 37 17.46 12.37 -45.34
N ALA A 38 17.07 13.27 -44.41
CA ALA A 38 17.48 13.20 -43.02
C ALA A 38 16.90 11.97 -42.30
N ILE A 39 15.61 11.68 -42.50
CA ILE A 39 14.97 10.46 -41.94
C ILE A 39 15.64 9.19 -42.49
N ASN A 40 15.95 9.13 -43.78
CA ASN A 40 16.64 7.99 -44.38
C ASN A 40 18.05 7.77 -43.80
N ARG A 41 18.81 8.85 -43.54
CA ARG A 41 20.12 8.74 -42.89
C ARG A 41 20.01 8.30 -41.42
N ILE A 42 18.97 8.77 -40.72
CA ILE A 42 18.65 8.37 -39.34
C ILE A 42 18.35 6.87 -39.26
N GLU A 43 17.46 6.36 -40.13
CA GLU A 43 17.09 4.94 -40.16
C GLU A 43 18.26 4.02 -40.51
N LYS A 44 19.22 4.50 -41.33
CA LYS A 44 20.46 3.77 -41.64
C LYS A 44 21.56 3.93 -40.58
N GLY A 45 21.30 4.64 -39.48
CA GLY A 45 22.30 4.90 -38.43
C GLY A 45 23.47 5.81 -38.87
N GLY A 46 23.36 6.48 -40.01
CA GLY A 46 24.41 7.29 -40.62
C GLY A 46 24.46 8.74 -40.15
N GLN A 47 23.64 9.13 -39.17
CA GLN A 47 23.56 10.50 -38.67
C GLN A 47 23.51 10.53 -37.14
N ASN A 48 24.21 11.48 -36.53
CA ASN A 48 24.08 11.77 -35.10
C ASN A 48 22.72 12.44 -34.84
N ILE A 49 21.98 11.93 -33.85
CA ILE A 49 20.65 12.41 -33.50
C ILE A 49 20.72 13.06 -32.12
N SER A 50 20.22 14.29 -31.98
CA SER A 50 20.10 14.93 -30.67
C SER A 50 19.01 14.26 -29.84
N LEU A 51 19.11 14.35 -28.50
CA LEU A 51 18.08 13.82 -27.60
C LEU A 51 16.71 14.47 -27.83
N GLU A 52 16.69 15.75 -28.16
CA GLU A 52 15.46 16.48 -28.52
C GLU A 52 14.81 15.91 -29.79
N MET A 53 15.61 15.59 -30.80
CA MET A 53 15.11 14.98 -32.03
C MET A 53 14.58 13.56 -31.78
N ILE A 54 15.23 12.76 -30.93
CA ILE A 54 14.74 11.45 -30.52
C ILE A 54 13.38 11.56 -29.81
N ALA A 55 13.23 12.52 -28.88
CA ALA A 55 11.98 12.75 -28.17
C ALA A 55 10.84 13.12 -29.13
N ARG A 56 11.10 14.00 -30.10
CA ARG A 56 10.12 14.38 -31.13
C ARG A 56 9.73 13.20 -32.02
N ILE A 57 10.69 12.36 -32.40
CA ILE A 57 10.40 11.13 -33.18
C ILE A 57 9.54 10.17 -32.34
N SER A 58 9.86 9.99 -31.06
CA SER A 58 9.12 9.14 -30.13
C SER A 58 7.65 9.57 -30.00
N ASP A 59 7.40 10.88 -29.92
CA ASP A 59 6.06 11.46 -29.84
C ASP A 59 5.25 11.22 -31.12
N VAL A 60 5.83 11.54 -32.28
CA VAL A 60 5.19 11.35 -33.60
C VAL A 60 4.90 9.87 -33.88
N LEU A 61 5.80 8.98 -33.46
CA LEU A 61 5.62 7.54 -33.64
C LEU A 61 4.78 6.90 -32.52
N SER A 62 4.44 7.66 -31.48
CA SER A 62 3.84 7.19 -30.21
C SER A 62 4.38 5.82 -29.78
N HIS A 63 5.71 5.69 -29.89
CA HIS A 63 6.45 4.50 -29.56
C HIS A 63 7.71 4.97 -28.83
N ASP A 64 7.98 4.41 -27.65
CA ASP A 64 9.10 4.81 -26.80
C ASP A 64 10.42 4.26 -27.38
N ILE A 65 10.99 4.98 -28.34
CA ILE A 65 12.26 4.61 -29.00
C ILE A 65 13.43 4.66 -28.00
N MET A 66 13.35 5.57 -27.04
CA MET A 66 14.22 5.61 -25.87
C MET A 66 13.39 6.00 -24.66
N THR A 67 13.34 5.15 -23.66
CA THR A 67 12.94 5.55 -22.32
C THR A 67 14.07 6.37 -21.72
N LEU A 68 14.13 7.67 -22.03
CA LEU A 68 14.77 8.62 -21.12
C LEU A 68 13.95 8.54 -19.86
N ASN A 69 14.42 7.71 -18.94
CA ASN A 69 13.92 7.65 -17.59
C ASN A 69 13.63 9.08 -17.13
N LYS A 70 12.35 9.48 -17.10
CA LYS A 70 11.83 10.30 -16.00
C LYS A 70 11.88 9.43 -14.74
N SER A 71 13.05 8.87 -14.45
CA SER A 71 13.37 8.31 -13.17
C SER A 71 13.67 9.53 -12.33
N SER A 72 12.64 9.94 -11.61
CA SER A 72 12.68 10.70 -10.36
C SER A 72 13.60 10.05 -9.30
N LYS A 73 14.76 9.50 -9.68
CA LYS A 73 15.80 9.08 -8.75
C LYS A 73 16.55 10.33 -8.31
N ILE A 74 16.06 10.90 -7.22
CA ILE A 74 16.82 11.85 -6.41
C ILE A 74 18.03 11.08 -5.87
N ASN A 75 19.21 11.38 -6.38
CA ASN A 75 20.46 10.83 -5.86
C ASN A 75 21.04 11.85 -4.87
N PHE A 76 21.25 11.43 -3.62
CA PHE A 76 21.94 12.24 -2.63
C PHE A 76 23.44 11.93 -2.68
N ARG A 77 24.27 12.97 -2.81
CA ARG A 77 25.73 12.88 -2.61
C ARG A 77 26.06 13.44 -1.24
N VAL A 78 26.58 12.60 -0.35
CA VAL A 78 27.01 13.02 0.99
C VAL A 78 28.52 13.25 0.98
N HIS A 79 28.95 14.43 1.39
CA HIS A 79 30.36 14.73 1.64
C HIS A 79 30.66 14.41 3.12
N GLY A 80 31.46 13.37 3.35
CA GLY A 80 31.83 12.93 4.70
C GLY A 80 32.80 13.90 5.41
N GLY A 81 33.08 13.63 6.68
CA GLY A 81 34.00 14.42 7.51
C GLY A 81 33.32 15.42 8.46
N THR A 82 32.02 15.65 8.31
CA THR A 82 31.26 16.57 9.18
C THR A 82 30.70 15.84 10.39
N LYS A 83 31.13 16.23 11.61
CA LYS A 83 30.51 15.79 12.86
C LYS A 83 29.20 16.56 13.07
N LEU A 84 28.08 15.84 13.23
CA LEU A 84 26.78 16.45 13.52
C LEU A 84 26.64 16.76 15.01
N SER A 85 26.09 17.93 15.35
CA SER A 85 25.72 18.33 16.71
C SER A 85 24.46 19.19 16.69
N GLY A 86 23.53 18.96 17.61
CA GLY A 86 22.27 19.69 17.71
C GLY A 86 21.11 18.79 18.14
N SER A 87 19.88 19.26 17.93
CA SER A 87 18.64 18.52 18.17
C SER A 87 17.79 18.48 16.91
N ILE A 88 17.02 17.41 16.72
CA ILE A 88 16.04 17.28 15.65
C ILE A 88 14.70 16.86 16.25
N GLU A 89 13.63 17.50 15.80
CA GLU A 89 12.28 17.07 16.12
C GLU A 89 11.89 15.90 15.21
N THR A 90 11.48 14.78 15.81
CA THR A 90 11.04 13.59 15.06
C THR A 90 9.54 13.64 14.82
N LYS A 91 9.12 13.29 13.61
CA LYS A 91 7.70 13.11 13.29
C LYS A 91 7.13 11.91 14.03
N THR A 92 5.81 11.92 14.19
CA THR A 92 5.04 10.82 14.75
C THR A 92 5.15 9.54 13.93
N SER A 93 4.90 8.42 14.60
CA SER A 93 5.08 7.08 14.05
C SER A 93 4.08 6.76 12.93
N LYS A 94 4.60 6.52 11.72
CA LYS A 94 3.83 6.01 10.57
C LYS A 94 3.07 4.72 10.94
N ASN A 95 3.76 3.75 11.54
CA ASN A 95 3.21 2.40 11.72
C ASN A 95 2.07 2.41 12.75
N ALA A 96 2.22 3.18 13.82
CA ALA A 96 1.16 3.38 14.79
C ALA A 96 -0.05 4.07 14.14
N ALA A 97 0.17 5.15 13.38
CA ALA A 97 -0.92 5.84 12.68
C ALA A 97 -1.71 4.88 11.76
N VAL A 98 -1.00 4.03 11.00
CA VAL A 98 -1.63 3.03 10.13
C VAL A 98 -2.45 2.01 10.92
N ALA A 99 -1.93 1.48 12.02
CA ALA A 99 -2.67 0.54 12.88
C ALA A 99 -3.93 1.19 13.48
N LEU A 100 -3.82 2.43 13.96
CA LEU A 100 -4.94 3.19 14.54
C LEU A 100 -6.01 3.56 13.51
N LEU A 101 -5.62 3.82 12.26
CA LEU A 101 -6.57 4.01 11.16
C LEU A 101 -7.40 2.74 10.92
N CYS A 102 -6.78 1.55 10.94
CA CYS A 102 -7.53 0.28 10.84
C CYS A 102 -8.43 0.07 12.06
N ALA A 103 -7.91 0.31 13.26
CA ALA A 103 -8.65 0.15 14.52
C ALA A 103 -9.79 1.16 14.69
N SER A 104 -9.78 2.27 13.94
CA SER A 104 -10.88 3.24 13.93
C SER A 104 -12.21 2.60 13.54
N LEU A 105 -12.19 1.52 12.76
CA LEU A 105 -13.37 0.76 12.37
C LEU A 105 -14.07 0.04 13.54
N LEU A 106 -13.38 -0.16 14.67
CA LEU A 106 -13.98 -0.75 15.88
C LEU A 106 -14.84 0.27 16.65
N ASN A 107 -14.53 1.56 16.53
CA ASN A 107 -15.25 2.61 17.24
C ASN A 107 -16.50 3.02 16.45
N LYS A 108 -17.66 3.08 17.10
CA LYS A 108 -18.90 3.61 16.48
C LYS A 108 -19.05 5.12 16.67
N GLY A 109 -18.21 5.71 17.52
CA GLY A 109 -18.17 7.14 17.77
C GLY A 109 -17.15 7.87 16.91
N LYS A 110 -16.82 9.08 17.35
CA LYS A 110 -15.82 9.94 16.73
C LYS A 110 -14.45 9.71 17.37
N THR A 111 -13.44 9.47 16.54
CA THR A 111 -12.03 9.38 16.96
C THR A 111 -11.27 10.60 16.44
N THR A 112 -10.42 11.20 17.28
CA THR A 112 -9.46 12.22 16.85
C THR A 112 -8.05 11.73 17.16
N LEU A 113 -7.28 11.44 16.13
CA LEU A 113 -5.87 11.10 16.24
C LEU A 113 -5.06 12.40 16.14
N ARG A 114 -4.15 12.63 17.09
CA ARG A 114 -3.36 13.87 17.14
C ARG A 114 -2.02 13.71 16.45
N HIS A 115 -1.55 14.78 15.80
CA HIS A 115 -0.23 14.87 15.16
C HIS A 115 0.05 13.73 14.16
N VAL A 116 -0.92 13.27 13.38
CA VAL A 116 -0.73 12.22 12.39
C VAL A 116 0.09 12.73 11.20
N ALA A 117 1.13 12.00 10.82
CA ALA A 117 1.96 12.35 9.67
C ALA A 117 1.17 12.27 8.35
N ARG A 118 1.16 13.36 7.58
CA ARG A 118 0.59 13.43 6.21
C ARG A 118 1.52 12.79 5.19
N ILE A 119 1.52 11.46 5.13
CA ILE A 119 2.36 10.68 4.22
C ILE A 119 1.52 9.74 3.35
N GLU A 120 2.11 9.28 2.25
CA GLU A 120 1.41 8.49 1.23
C GLU A 120 0.71 7.24 1.79
N GLU A 121 1.34 6.49 2.70
CA GLU A 121 0.70 5.30 3.29
C GLU A 121 -0.55 5.63 4.11
N VAL A 122 -0.51 6.73 4.88
CA VAL A 122 -1.63 7.20 5.68
C VAL A 122 -2.76 7.62 4.74
N ASN A 123 -2.45 8.39 3.71
CA ASN A 123 -3.43 8.84 2.72
C ASN A 123 -4.08 7.67 1.98
N ARG A 124 -3.33 6.63 1.61
CA ARG A 124 -3.89 5.43 0.98
C ARG A 124 -4.93 4.72 1.85
N ILE A 125 -4.68 4.60 3.16
CA ILE A 125 -5.68 4.01 4.07
C ILE A 125 -6.88 4.94 4.25
N ILE A 126 -6.66 6.25 4.29
CA ILE A 126 -7.76 7.24 4.34
C ILE A 126 -8.64 7.13 3.09
N GLU A 127 -8.06 7.03 1.89
CA GLU A 127 -8.79 6.83 0.63
C GLU A 127 -9.70 5.59 0.70
N VAL A 128 -9.15 4.47 1.18
CA VAL A 128 -9.93 3.24 1.36
C VAL A 128 -11.04 3.44 2.39
N LEU A 129 -10.75 4.01 3.56
CA LEU A 129 -11.75 4.28 4.60
C LEU A 129 -12.89 5.18 4.07
N GLN A 130 -12.55 6.25 3.35
CA GLN A 130 -13.53 7.16 2.75
C GLN A 130 -14.38 6.46 1.70
N SER A 131 -13.80 5.60 0.86
CA SER A 131 -14.52 4.84 -0.17
C SER A 131 -15.58 3.89 0.40
N ILE A 132 -15.39 3.39 1.63
CA ILE A 132 -16.37 2.55 2.34
C ILE A 132 -17.31 3.34 3.26
N GLY A 133 -17.31 4.68 3.14
CA GLY A 133 -18.25 5.57 3.82
C GLY A 133 -17.77 6.16 5.16
N VAL A 134 -16.52 5.94 5.57
CA VAL A 134 -15.94 6.56 6.77
C VAL A 134 -15.65 8.03 6.50
N LYS A 135 -16.18 8.92 7.35
CA LYS A 135 -15.86 10.34 7.26
C LYS A 135 -14.50 10.58 7.88
N VAL A 136 -13.55 11.05 7.08
CA VAL A 136 -12.20 11.40 7.51
C VAL A 136 -11.91 12.85 7.16
N ARG A 137 -11.46 13.64 8.14
CA ARG A 137 -11.18 15.07 8.00
C ARG A 137 -9.91 15.46 8.75
N TRP A 138 -8.97 16.10 8.05
CA TRP A 138 -7.83 16.76 8.70
C TRP A 138 -8.29 18.03 9.42
N LEU A 139 -7.82 18.23 10.65
CA LEU A 139 -8.10 19.39 11.49
C LEU A 139 -6.84 20.26 11.62
N GLY A 140 -6.97 21.54 11.29
CA GLY A 140 -5.86 22.50 11.39
C GLY A 140 -4.61 22.09 10.60
N ASP A 141 -3.49 22.71 10.98
CA ASP A 141 -2.18 22.48 10.36
C ASP A 141 -1.29 21.54 11.16
N ASP A 142 -1.64 21.24 12.41
CA ASP A 142 -0.87 20.39 13.34
C ASP A 142 -0.91 18.89 13.02
N GLY A 143 -1.63 18.50 11.96
CA GLY A 143 -1.75 17.11 11.52
C GLY A 143 -2.77 16.29 12.30
N ASP A 144 -3.76 16.93 12.91
CA ASP A 144 -4.83 16.21 13.59
C ASP A 144 -5.83 15.60 12.59
N LEU A 145 -6.29 14.38 12.87
CA LEU A 145 -7.16 13.61 11.98
C LEU A 145 -8.42 13.16 12.72
N GLU A 146 -9.57 13.65 12.27
CA GLU A 146 -10.89 13.23 12.75
C GLU A 146 -11.46 12.12 11.88
N ILE A 147 -11.95 11.06 12.52
CA ILE A 147 -12.48 9.86 11.88
C ILE A 147 -13.84 9.54 12.50
N THR A 148 -14.86 9.36 11.67
CA THR A 148 -16.21 8.98 12.09
C THR A 148 -16.74 7.89 11.17
N PRO A 149 -16.77 6.62 11.63
CA PRO A 149 -17.37 5.53 10.87
C PRO A 149 -18.90 5.71 10.72
N PRO A 150 -19.48 5.29 9.59
CA PRO A 150 -20.93 5.25 9.43
C PRO A 150 -21.53 4.11 10.26
N LYS A 151 -22.87 4.10 10.40
CA LYS A 151 -23.58 2.97 11.05
C LYS A 151 -23.34 1.63 10.34
N LYS A 152 -23.15 1.67 9.01
CA LYS A 152 -22.86 0.51 8.16
C LYS A 152 -21.87 0.95 7.08
N LEU A 153 -20.79 0.21 6.91
CA LEU A 153 -19.80 0.43 5.86
C LEU A 153 -20.34 -0.05 4.51
N ASP A 154 -20.01 0.69 3.45
CA ASP A 154 -20.28 0.32 2.07
C ASP A 154 -19.07 -0.40 1.45
N LEU A 155 -18.89 -1.67 1.83
CA LEU A 155 -17.77 -2.49 1.36
C LEU A 155 -17.80 -2.75 -0.15
N ALA A 156 -18.94 -2.54 -0.82
CA ALA A 156 -19.07 -2.71 -2.27
C ALA A 156 -18.41 -1.55 -3.04
N SER A 157 -18.40 -0.35 -2.46
CA SER A 157 -17.79 0.87 -3.02
C SER A 157 -16.30 1.02 -2.69
N MET A 158 -15.66 0.00 -2.10
CA MET A 158 -14.24 0.06 -1.74
C MET A 158 -13.37 0.42 -2.97
N ASP A 159 -12.49 1.41 -2.82
CA ASP A 159 -11.49 1.74 -3.82
C ASP A 159 -10.45 0.62 -3.90
N VAL A 160 -10.68 -0.29 -4.85
CA VAL A 160 -9.82 -1.45 -5.09
C VAL A 160 -8.41 -1.01 -5.50
N ALA A 161 -8.26 0.09 -6.25
CA ALA A 161 -6.94 0.53 -6.72
C ALA A 161 -6.09 1.04 -5.55
N ALA A 162 -6.68 1.84 -4.66
CA ALA A 162 -6.04 2.29 -3.43
C ALA A 162 -5.71 1.11 -2.49
N ALA A 163 -6.67 0.22 -2.29
CA ALA A 163 -6.52 -0.95 -1.41
C ALA A 163 -5.44 -1.93 -1.92
N LYS A 164 -5.34 -2.15 -3.24
CA LYS A 164 -4.29 -2.99 -3.83
C LYS A 164 -2.88 -2.39 -3.71
N ARG A 165 -2.75 -1.07 -3.47
CA ARG A 165 -1.46 -0.36 -3.33
C ARG A 165 -0.89 -0.39 -1.91
N THR A 166 -1.63 -0.91 -0.92
CA THR A 166 -1.18 -1.03 0.46
C THR A 166 -1.36 -2.44 1.00
N ARG A 167 -0.28 -3.00 1.57
CA ARG A 167 -0.32 -4.34 2.19
C ARG A 167 -1.14 -4.37 3.48
N THR A 168 -1.40 -3.21 4.06
CA THR A 168 -2.11 -3.06 5.34
C THR A 168 -3.61 -3.36 5.21
N ILE A 169 -4.17 -3.47 4.00
CA ILE A 169 -5.60 -3.79 3.84
C ILE A 169 -6.02 -5.08 4.57
N ILE A 170 -5.10 -6.04 4.73
CA ILE A 170 -5.34 -7.28 5.49
C ILE A 170 -5.72 -7.04 6.95
N MET A 171 -5.33 -5.91 7.53
CA MET A 171 -5.68 -5.52 8.90
C MET A 171 -7.17 -5.18 9.07
N PHE A 172 -7.93 -5.05 7.98
CA PHE A 172 -9.37 -4.87 8.07
C PHE A 172 -10.10 -6.16 8.46
N LEU A 173 -9.45 -7.34 8.35
CA LEU A 173 -10.07 -8.61 8.74
C LEU A 173 -10.54 -8.62 10.21
N GLY A 174 -9.69 -8.17 11.13
CA GLY A 174 -9.93 -8.09 12.57
C GLY A 174 -11.16 -7.26 12.94
N PRO A 175 -11.23 -5.97 12.56
CA PRO A 175 -12.38 -5.13 12.89
C PRO A 175 -13.66 -5.50 12.14
N LEU A 176 -13.57 -6.02 10.90
CA LEU A 176 -14.75 -6.36 10.11
C LEU A 176 -15.42 -7.68 10.50
N LEU A 177 -14.67 -8.63 11.10
CA LEU A 177 -15.23 -9.96 11.41
C LEU A 177 -16.38 -9.93 12.43
N HIS A 178 -16.45 -8.90 13.29
CA HIS A 178 -17.55 -8.72 14.23
C HIS A 178 -18.73 -7.93 13.65
N GLN A 179 -18.57 -7.35 12.46
CA GLN A 179 -19.58 -6.50 11.81
C GLN A 179 -20.30 -7.23 10.67
N TYR A 180 -19.63 -8.17 10.01
CA TYR A 180 -20.14 -8.85 8.82
C TYR A 180 -19.87 -10.36 8.87
N TYR A 181 -20.87 -11.16 8.52
CA TYR A 181 -20.72 -12.62 8.40
C TYR A 181 -19.97 -13.05 7.13
N SER A 182 -19.93 -12.19 6.11
CA SER A 182 -19.23 -12.43 4.85
C SER A 182 -18.83 -11.10 4.21
N PHE A 183 -17.58 -11.00 3.78
CA PHE A 183 -17.04 -9.83 3.09
C PHE A 183 -15.81 -10.22 2.25
N ARG A 184 -15.36 -9.32 1.38
CA ARG A 184 -14.18 -9.53 0.54
C ARG A 184 -13.19 -8.37 0.67
N LEU A 185 -11.90 -8.67 0.64
CA LEU A 185 -10.83 -7.69 0.63
C LEU A 185 -9.90 -7.94 -0.57
N PRO A 186 -9.50 -6.92 -1.34
CA PRO A 186 -8.64 -7.13 -2.49
C PRO A 186 -7.22 -7.54 -2.07
N TYR A 187 -6.55 -8.31 -2.92
CA TYR A 187 -5.13 -8.63 -2.73
C TYR A 187 -4.27 -7.38 -2.93
N ALA A 188 -3.49 -7.02 -1.93
CA ALA A 188 -2.41 -6.07 -2.11
C ALA A 188 -1.41 -6.61 -3.15
N GLY A 189 -1.26 -5.90 -4.28
CA GLY A 189 -0.39 -6.29 -5.37
C GLY A 189 1.10 -6.10 -5.05
N GLY A 190 1.97 -6.67 -5.89
CA GLY A 190 3.40 -6.34 -5.89
C GLY A 190 4.29 -7.25 -5.05
N CYS A 191 3.94 -8.52 -4.90
CA CYS A 191 4.92 -9.51 -4.51
C CYS A 191 4.53 -10.89 -5.04
N ASN A 192 5.51 -11.61 -5.59
CA ASN A 192 5.55 -13.07 -5.51
C ASN A 192 5.69 -13.51 -4.04
N LEU A 193 4.83 -13.01 -3.15
CA LEU A 193 4.69 -13.50 -1.79
C LEU A 193 4.00 -14.83 -1.95
N GLY A 194 4.81 -15.88 -1.87
CA GLY A 194 4.29 -17.21 -1.61
C GLY A 194 3.25 -17.15 -0.50
N LYS A 195 2.33 -18.11 -0.53
CA LYS A 195 1.19 -18.33 0.39
C LYS A 195 1.49 -18.19 1.91
N ARG A 196 2.74 -17.90 2.31
CA ARG A 196 3.31 -17.86 3.66
C ARG A 196 3.12 -16.56 4.47
N THR A 197 2.73 -15.40 3.93
CA THR A 197 2.63 -14.17 4.76
C THR A 197 1.25 -13.78 5.27
N VAL A 198 0.18 -14.32 4.70
CA VAL A 198 -1.19 -14.08 5.20
C VAL A 198 -1.64 -15.13 6.20
N GLU A 199 -1.06 -16.33 6.10
CA GLU A 199 -1.36 -17.48 6.97
C GLU A 199 -1.30 -17.14 8.46
N PRO A 200 -0.33 -16.36 8.98
CA PRO A 200 -0.32 -16.00 10.40
C PRO A 200 -1.55 -15.20 10.84
N HIS A 201 -2.05 -14.28 9.99
CA HIS A 201 -3.29 -13.56 10.26
C HIS A 201 -4.48 -14.51 10.31
N MET A 202 -4.58 -15.42 9.33
CA MET A 202 -5.70 -16.37 9.23
C MET A 202 -5.70 -17.33 10.41
N SER A 203 -4.55 -17.89 10.77
CA SER A 203 -4.39 -18.77 11.92
C SER A 203 -4.81 -18.10 13.23
N GLY A 204 -4.40 -16.84 13.45
CA GLY A 204 -4.82 -16.07 14.62
C GLY A 204 -6.33 -15.81 14.64
N LEU A 205 -6.88 -15.31 13.54
CA LEU A 205 -8.28 -14.89 13.45
C LEU A 205 -9.28 -16.06 13.39
N LYS A 206 -8.83 -17.26 12.96
CA LYS A 206 -9.64 -18.48 12.95
C LYS A 206 -10.21 -18.83 14.30
N HIS A 207 -9.55 -18.45 15.39
CA HIS A 207 -10.04 -18.64 16.76
C HIS A 207 -11.36 -17.89 17.04
N PHE A 208 -11.61 -16.79 16.33
CA PHE A 208 -12.84 -16.00 16.39
C PHE A 208 -13.89 -16.43 15.36
N GLY A 209 -13.60 -17.45 14.56
CA GLY A 209 -14.53 -17.99 13.57
C GLY A 209 -14.35 -17.43 12.16
N LEU A 210 -13.34 -16.60 11.93
CA LEU A 210 -12.98 -16.14 10.61
C LEU A 210 -12.33 -17.26 9.79
N ASP A 211 -12.87 -17.55 8.62
CA ASP A 211 -12.25 -18.35 7.58
C ASP A 211 -12.01 -17.45 6.36
N VAL A 212 -10.83 -17.58 5.75
CA VAL A 212 -10.45 -16.74 4.61
C VAL A 212 -9.93 -17.60 3.48
N GLU A 213 -10.67 -17.59 2.38
CA GLU A 213 -10.26 -18.24 1.14
C GLU A 213 -9.56 -17.23 0.24
N ALA A 214 -8.27 -17.48 -0.03
CA ALA A 214 -7.58 -16.80 -1.12
C ALA A 214 -8.00 -17.47 -2.44
N LYS A 215 -8.93 -16.88 -3.19
CA LYS A 215 -9.28 -17.28 -4.56
C LYS A 215 -8.33 -16.60 -5.55
N PRO A 216 -7.32 -17.28 -6.11
CA PRO A 216 -6.35 -16.63 -7.00
C PRO A 216 -6.99 -16.13 -8.30
N SER A 217 -8.14 -16.69 -8.68
CA SER A 217 -8.91 -16.31 -9.86
C SER A 217 -9.66 -14.98 -9.74
N THR A 218 -9.81 -14.43 -8.53
CA THR A 218 -10.63 -13.22 -8.31
C THR A 218 -9.83 -12.01 -7.86
N ASP A 219 -8.57 -12.15 -7.47
CA ASP A 219 -7.79 -11.11 -6.78
C ASP A 219 -8.37 -10.64 -5.43
N TYR A 220 -9.18 -11.46 -4.75
CA TYR A 220 -9.75 -11.14 -3.44
C TYR A 220 -9.55 -12.25 -2.41
N TYR A 221 -9.34 -11.86 -1.16
CA TYR A 221 -9.63 -12.66 0.01
C TYR A 221 -11.15 -12.70 0.20
N GLN A 222 -11.74 -13.89 0.20
CA GLN A 222 -13.12 -14.10 0.60
C GLN A 222 -13.14 -14.48 2.08
N ALA A 223 -13.65 -13.60 2.94
CA ALA A 223 -13.79 -13.83 4.36
C ALA A 223 -15.22 -14.30 4.69
N THR A 224 -15.32 -15.31 5.54
CA THR A 224 -16.59 -15.77 6.14
C THR A 224 -16.41 -15.93 7.64
N VAL A 225 -17.45 -15.61 8.42
CA VAL A 225 -17.38 -15.64 9.89
C VAL A 225 -18.44 -16.58 10.42
N ALA A 226 -17.99 -17.70 10.98
CA ALA A 226 -18.85 -18.64 11.69
C ALA A 226 -19.00 -18.22 13.16
N LYS A 227 -20.23 -18.21 13.67
CA LYS A 227 -20.47 -18.01 15.10
C LYS A 227 -19.83 -19.15 15.88
N LYS A 228 -19.03 -18.80 16.89
CA LYS A 228 -18.44 -19.75 17.84
C LYS A 228 -18.98 -19.46 19.25
N PRO A 229 -19.18 -20.49 20.10
CA PRO A 229 -19.51 -20.29 21.50
C PRO A 229 -18.50 -19.38 22.18
N ILE A 230 -18.99 -18.50 23.07
CA ILE A 230 -18.14 -17.65 23.90
C ILE A 230 -17.37 -18.56 24.87
N SER A 231 -16.05 -18.42 24.88
CA SER A 231 -15.12 -19.24 25.66
C SER A 231 -13.81 -18.48 25.81
N ASN A 232 -13.06 -18.80 26.86
CA ASN A 232 -11.70 -18.27 26.99
C ASN A 232 -10.84 -18.80 25.84
N LYS A 233 -10.13 -17.89 25.17
CA LYS A 233 -9.25 -18.23 24.04
C LYS A 233 -7.79 -18.11 24.47
N ALA A 234 -6.99 -19.12 24.20
CA ALA A 234 -5.54 -19.06 24.28
C ALA A 234 -4.97 -19.19 22.86
N ILE A 235 -4.47 -18.09 22.31
CA ILE A 235 -3.98 -18.01 20.93
C ILE A 235 -2.47 -17.85 20.98
N VAL A 236 -1.73 -18.75 20.33
CA VAL A 236 -0.28 -18.61 20.14
C VAL A 236 -0.05 -18.16 18.71
N LEU A 237 0.52 -16.97 18.51
CA LEU A 237 0.85 -16.49 17.17
C LEU A 237 2.01 -17.31 16.60
N THR A 238 1.82 -17.84 15.39
CA THR A 238 2.82 -18.64 14.68
C THR A 238 4.05 -17.81 14.30
N GLU A 239 3.85 -16.52 14.03
CA GLU A 239 4.89 -15.54 13.78
C GLU A 239 4.70 -14.32 14.65
N ARG A 240 5.80 -13.75 15.15
CA ARG A 240 5.79 -12.51 15.93
C ARG A 240 5.77 -11.29 15.00
N GLY A 241 4.71 -11.18 14.20
CA GLY A 241 4.48 -10.04 13.31
C GLY A 241 3.72 -8.92 14.00
N ASP A 242 4.11 -7.67 13.76
CA ASP A 242 3.42 -6.48 14.30
C ASP A 242 1.96 -6.44 13.81
N THR A 243 1.75 -6.49 12.49
CA THR A 243 0.41 -6.46 11.88
C THR A 243 -0.43 -7.68 12.26
N VAL A 244 0.18 -8.85 12.43
CA VAL A 244 -0.50 -10.08 12.85
C VAL A 244 -1.03 -9.90 14.27
N THR A 245 -0.18 -9.41 15.16
CA THR A 245 -0.53 -9.13 16.55
C THR A 245 -1.66 -8.09 16.62
N GLU A 246 -1.52 -6.98 15.89
CA GLU A 246 -2.53 -5.92 15.83
C GLU A 246 -3.89 -6.43 15.34
N ASN A 247 -3.91 -7.27 14.31
CA ASN A 247 -5.14 -7.82 13.74
C ASN A 247 -5.87 -8.71 14.75
N VAL A 248 -5.13 -9.56 15.48
CA VAL A 248 -5.69 -10.44 16.51
C VAL A 248 -6.13 -9.64 17.75
N ILE A 249 -5.41 -8.58 18.13
CA ILE A 249 -5.83 -7.67 19.20
C ILE A 249 -7.15 -6.98 18.82
N MET A 250 -7.28 -6.47 17.59
CA MET A 250 -8.53 -5.84 17.12
C MET A 250 -9.71 -6.82 17.13
N ALA A 251 -9.47 -8.09 16.79
CA ALA A 251 -10.48 -9.13 16.90
C ALA A 251 -10.86 -9.45 18.36
N ALA A 252 -9.87 -9.51 19.26
CA ALA A 252 -10.09 -9.75 20.67
C ALA A 252 -10.86 -8.60 21.37
N ALA A 253 -10.67 -7.36 20.89
CA ALA A 253 -11.26 -6.16 21.49
C ALA A 253 -12.79 -6.11 21.51
N LEU A 254 -13.45 -6.80 20.57
CA LEU A 254 -14.92 -6.90 20.50
C LEU A 254 -15.42 -8.31 20.85
N TYR A 255 -14.55 -9.19 21.34
CA TYR A 255 -14.95 -10.53 21.74
C TYR A 255 -15.41 -10.56 23.19
N ASP A 256 -16.60 -11.10 23.45
CA ASP A 256 -17.21 -11.12 24.78
C ASP A 256 -16.50 -12.00 25.84
N GLY A 257 -15.48 -12.77 25.44
CA GLY A 257 -14.72 -13.66 26.31
C GLY A 257 -13.27 -13.21 26.52
N THR A 258 -12.60 -13.80 27.52
CA THR A 258 -11.17 -13.51 27.74
C THR A 258 -10.31 -14.11 26.63
N THR A 259 -9.46 -13.29 26.02
CA THR A 259 -8.46 -13.75 25.04
C THR A 259 -7.07 -13.54 25.60
N THR A 260 -6.29 -14.63 25.68
CA THR A 260 -4.86 -14.58 25.95
C THR A 260 -4.09 -14.80 24.65
N ILE A 261 -3.34 -13.79 24.22
CA ILE A 261 -2.47 -13.86 23.04
C ILE A 261 -1.04 -14.08 23.52
N ARG A 262 -0.40 -15.16 23.07
CA ARG A 262 1.00 -15.51 23.34
C ARG A 262 1.84 -15.33 22.08
N ASN A 263 3.13 -15.05 22.27
CA ASN A 263 4.05 -14.68 21.20
C ASN A 263 3.60 -13.39 20.46
N ALA A 264 2.92 -12.49 21.18
CA ALA A 264 2.56 -11.16 20.69
C ALA A 264 3.83 -10.34 20.43
N SER A 265 3.79 -9.47 19.42
CA SER A 265 4.85 -8.48 19.24
C SER A 265 4.77 -7.41 20.34
N PRO A 266 5.85 -7.15 21.09
CA PRO A 266 5.90 -6.10 22.12
C PRO A 266 6.20 -4.71 21.53
N ASN A 267 6.24 -4.56 20.21
CA ASN A 267 6.73 -3.35 19.54
C ASN A 267 5.79 -2.13 19.75
N TYR A 268 6.32 -0.92 19.59
CA TYR A 268 5.65 0.31 20.00
C TYR A 268 4.30 0.55 19.30
N MET A 269 4.13 0.16 18.03
CA MET A 269 2.86 0.33 17.30
C MET A 269 1.75 -0.57 17.85
N VAL A 270 2.11 -1.76 18.33
CA VAL A 270 1.19 -2.67 19.00
C VAL A 270 0.77 -2.09 20.35
N GLN A 271 1.71 -1.50 21.08
CA GLN A 271 1.42 -0.82 22.34
C GLN A 271 0.48 0.38 22.12
N ASP A 272 0.73 1.21 21.11
CA ASP A 272 -0.13 2.33 20.75
C ASP A 272 -1.56 1.88 20.43
N LEU A 273 -1.72 0.76 19.70
CA LEU A 273 -3.02 0.14 19.48
C LEU A 273 -3.68 -0.29 20.80
N CYS A 274 -2.93 -0.94 21.70
CA CYS A 274 -3.47 -1.31 23.01
C CYS A 274 -3.94 -0.09 23.81
N PHE A 275 -3.15 0.98 23.86
CA PHE A 275 -3.53 2.21 24.57
C PHE A 275 -4.76 2.88 23.93
N TYR A 276 -4.85 2.87 22.59
CA TYR A 276 -6.03 3.34 21.88
C TYR A 276 -7.28 2.54 22.27
N LEU A 277 -7.19 1.21 22.29
CA LEU A 277 -8.32 0.35 22.66
C LEU A 277 -8.71 0.49 24.14
N GLN A 278 -7.75 0.73 25.04
CA GLN A 278 -8.04 1.08 26.43
C GLN A 278 -8.85 2.37 26.54
N LYS A 279 -8.58 3.38 25.69
CA LYS A 279 -9.40 4.60 25.63
C LYS A 279 -10.83 4.34 25.13
N LEU A 280 -11.04 3.26 24.38
CA LEU A 280 -12.37 2.81 23.94
C LEU A 280 -13.06 1.88 24.96
N GLY A 281 -12.42 1.59 26.10
CA GLY A 281 -12.99 0.80 27.19
C GLY A 281 -12.57 -0.67 27.23
N VAL A 282 -11.67 -1.12 26.34
CA VAL A 282 -11.15 -2.48 26.34
C VAL A 282 -10.13 -2.66 27.46
N LYS A 283 -10.22 -3.73 28.26
CA LYS A 283 -9.21 -4.01 29.28
C LYS A 283 -8.11 -4.87 28.67
N ILE A 284 -6.87 -4.38 28.74
CA ILE A 284 -5.70 -5.03 28.16
C ILE A 284 -4.59 -5.05 29.21
N ASP A 285 -4.14 -6.26 29.58
CA ASP A 285 -2.99 -6.50 30.44
C ASP A 285 -1.79 -7.01 29.62
N GLY A 286 -0.58 -6.75 30.12
CA GLY A 286 0.67 -7.26 29.52
C GLY A 286 1.19 -6.45 28.33
N ILE A 287 0.73 -5.20 28.17
CA ILE A 287 1.18 -4.28 27.11
C ILE A 287 2.71 -4.15 27.14
N GLY A 288 3.35 -4.28 25.97
CA GLY A 288 4.82 -4.27 25.84
C GLY A 288 5.50 -5.60 26.18
N THR A 289 4.74 -6.65 26.52
CA THR A 289 5.24 -8.01 26.71
C THR A 289 4.85 -8.92 25.55
N THR A 290 5.35 -10.16 25.54
CA THR A 290 4.97 -11.18 24.54
C THR A 290 3.67 -11.91 24.89
N VAL A 291 2.99 -11.54 25.98
CA VAL A 291 1.72 -12.13 26.41
C VAL A 291 0.72 -11.03 26.74
N LEU A 292 -0.37 -10.97 25.97
CA LEU A 292 -1.46 -10.02 26.20
C LEU A 292 -2.68 -10.76 26.71
N ARG A 293 -3.38 -10.18 27.69
CA ARG A 293 -4.70 -10.64 28.12
C ARG A 293 -5.71 -9.54 27.86
N ILE A 294 -6.75 -9.86 27.09
CA ILE A 294 -7.78 -8.92 26.64
C ILE A 294 -9.13 -9.41 27.14
N THR A 295 -9.90 -8.52 27.78
CA THR A 295 -11.22 -8.78 28.38
C THR A 295 -12.18 -7.61 28.19
#